data_AF-A0A2J7PP35-F1
#
_entry.id   AF-A0A2J7PP35-F1
#
_cell.length_a   1.000
_cell.length_b   1.000
_cell.length_c   1.000
_cell.angle_alpha   90.00
_cell.angle_beta   90.00
_cell.angle_gamma   90.00
#
_symmetry.space_group_name_H-M   'P 1'
#
loop_
_entity.id
_entity.type
_entity.pdbx_description
1 polymer ?
#
loop_
_entity_poly.entity_id
_entity_poly.type
_entity_poly.pdbx_seq_one_letter_code
_entity_poly.pdbx_strand_id
1 'polypeptide(L)'
;MVQLKFELHPCCRLAGLILDILMAKYKDLAVYQPVINGVGGNLVSVQASRLSTELHKDNELGTLPPTARICISPLDAFFSKQQYAMTARVLMLVVVPGHLIFVYAIRYFKEGNASPTKIFIFFYLTAALVQVAILLYVAYVITYYFWSRKVDPDNSTIPYLTALGDFLGIMLLGITFEFLYLLGDIQLPT
;
A
#
# COMPACT_ATOMS: atom_id res chain seq x y z
N MET A 1 -4.98 33.47 -2.07
CA MET A 1 -4.26 32.20 -2.35
C MET A 1 -3.70 31.76 -0.99
N VAL A 2 -4.28 30.89 -0.19
CA VAL A 2 -4.90 29.59 -0.41
C VAL A 2 -5.85 29.36 0.77
N GLN A 3 -7.14 29.59 0.59
CA GLN A 3 -8.18 29.19 1.54
C GLN A 3 -9.41 28.86 0.70
N LEU A 4 -9.96 27.67 0.95
CA LEU A 4 -11.20 27.14 0.40
C LEU A 4 -11.25 26.78 -1.10
N LYS A 5 -10.70 25.60 -1.41
CA LYS A 5 -11.44 24.61 -2.21
C LYS A 5 -11.37 23.25 -1.52
N PHE A 6 -11.84 23.22 -0.28
CA PHE A 6 -12.00 22.04 0.56
C PHE A 6 -13.49 21.75 0.74
N GLU A 7 -14.21 21.68 -0.38
CA GLU A 7 -15.54 21.05 -0.46
C GLU A 7 -15.35 19.65 -1.04
N LEU A 8 -14.53 18.83 -0.38
CA LEU A 8 -14.41 17.40 -0.69
C LEU A 8 -14.36 16.62 0.64
N HIS A 9 -15.56 16.23 1.05
CA HIS A 9 -15.93 15.20 2.04
C HIS A 9 -15.43 15.35 3.49
N PRO A 10 -16.32 15.61 4.48
CA PRO A 10 -15.99 15.56 5.91
C PRO A 10 -15.37 14.22 6.35
N CYS A 11 -15.63 13.13 5.62
CA CYS A 11 -15.05 11.81 5.87
C CYS A 11 -13.51 11.77 5.73
N CYS A 12 -12.92 12.53 4.79
CA CYS A 12 -11.46 12.55 4.61
C CYS A 12 -10.75 13.28 5.76
N ARG A 13 -11.39 14.33 6.30
CA ARG A 13 -10.85 15.11 7.43
C ARG A 13 -10.95 14.35 8.75
N LEU A 14 -12.02 13.58 8.94
CA LEU A 14 -12.18 12.64 10.05
C LEU A 14 -11.13 11.52 10.02
N ALA A 15 -10.88 10.93 8.84
CA ALA A 15 -9.87 9.90 8.68
C ALA A 15 -8.46 10.45 8.99
N GLY A 16 -8.12 11.65 8.51
CA GLY A 16 -6.87 12.33 8.85
C GLY A 16 -6.74 12.64 10.35
N LEU A 17 -7.80 13.10 11.00
CA LEU A 17 -7.78 13.40 12.43
C LEU A 17 -7.61 12.13 13.30
N ILE A 18 -8.28 11.03 12.94
CA ILE A 18 -8.11 9.72 13.60
C ILE A 18 -6.66 9.24 13.44
N LEU A 19 -6.09 9.47 12.26
CA LEU A 19 -4.70 9.15 11.96
C LEU A 19 -3.72 9.95 12.82
N ASP A 20 -3.92 11.26 12.93
CA ASP A 20 -3.08 12.15 13.73
C ASP A 20 -3.12 11.76 15.21
N ILE A 21 -4.30 11.36 15.71
CA ILE A 21 -4.48 10.85 17.07
C ILE A 21 -3.74 9.50 17.24
N LEU A 22 -3.83 8.59 16.29
CA LEU A 22 -3.13 7.29 16.34
C LEU A 22 -1.61 7.45 16.30
N MET A 23 -1.09 8.34 15.44
CA MET A 23 0.35 8.64 15.36
C MET A 23 0.87 9.31 16.64
N ALA A 24 0.09 10.19 17.26
CA ALA A 24 0.43 10.80 18.55
C ALA A 24 0.40 9.79 19.70
N LYS A 25 -0.50 8.81 19.64
CA LYS A 25 -0.71 7.79 20.68
C LYS A 25 0.39 6.72 20.68
N TYR A 26 0.95 6.35 19.52
CA TYR A 26 1.93 5.28 19.38
C TYR A 26 3.24 5.77 18.74
N LYS A 27 4.25 6.18 19.55
CA LYS A 27 5.56 6.65 19.04
C LYS A 27 6.27 5.65 18.12
N ASP A 28 6.09 4.36 18.37
CA ASP A 28 6.71 3.29 17.57
C ASP A 28 6.08 3.17 16.17
N LEU A 29 4.83 3.61 15.98
CA LEU A 29 4.16 3.61 14.69
C LEU A 29 4.93 4.47 13.67
N ALA A 30 5.44 5.63 14.10
CA ALA A 30 6.22 6.53 13.25
C ALA A 30 7.52 5.90 12.71
N VAL A 31 8.07 4.90 13.41
CA VAL A 31 9.30 4.18 12.98
C VAL A 31 8.99 3.18 11.86
N TYR A 32 7.81 2.56 11.88
CA TYR A 32 7.41 1.53 10.91
C TYR A 32 6.67 2.09 9.69
N GLN A 33 6.10 3.29 9.78
CA GLN A 33 5.35 3.94 8.70
C GLN A 33 6.17 4.14 7.42
N PRO A 34 7.42 4.68 7.46
CA PRO A 34 8.24 4.82 6.26
C PRO A 34 8.53 3.47 5.57
N VAL A 35 8.60 2.38 6.34
CA VAL A 35 8.83 1.04 5.80
C VAL A 35 7.62 0.52 5.04
N ILE A 36 6.42 0.61 5.62
CA ILE A 36 5.18 0.18 4.94
C ILE A 36 4.95 0.97 3.66
N ASN A 37 5.05 2.30 3.75
CA ASN A 37 4.77 3.14 2.59
C ASN A 37 5.87 3.01 1.53
N GLY A 38 7.14 2.90 1.95
CA GLY A 38 8.27 2.72 1.05
C GLY A 38 8.22 1.38 0.31
N VAL A 39 7.97 0.26 1.00
CA VAL A 39 7.87 -1.06 0.35
C VAL A 39 6.64 -1.10 -0.56
N GLY A 40 5.46 -0.75 -0.06
CA GLY A 40 4.22 -0.79 -0.85
C GLY A 40 4.24 0.16 -2.05
N GLY A 41 4.69 1.40 -1.87
CA GLY A 41 4.79 2.41 -2.93
C GLY A 41 5.77 2.03 -4.04
N ASN A 42 6.90 1.42 -3.70
CA ASN A 42 7.87 0.96 -4.69
C ASN A 42 7.35 -0.25 -5.48
N LEU A 43 6.77 -1.25 -4.80
CA LEU A 43 6.23 -2.43 -5.48
C LEU A 43 5.07 -2.06 -6.40
N VAL A 44 4.19 -1.17 -5.97
CA VAL A 44 3.05 -0.75 -6.79
C VAL A 44 3.50 0.07 -8.01
N SER A 45 4.55 0.89 -7.88
CA SER A 45 5.15 1.61 -9.00
C SER A 45 5.73 0.66 -10.05
N VAL A 46 6.38 -0.42 -9.62
CA VAL A 46 6.88 -1.47 -10.52
C VAL A 46 5.72 -2.16 -11.25
N GLN A 47 4.63 -2.48 -10.56
CA GLN A 47 3.45 -3.08 -11.18
C GLN A 47 2.82 -2.13 -12.21
N ALA A 48 2.61 -0.86 -11.85
CA ALA A 48 2.01 0.15 -12.72
C ALA A 48 2.84 0.36 -14.00
N SER A 49 4.17 0.49 -13.86
CA SER A 49 5.08 0.65 -15.01
C SER A 49 5.06 -0.57 -15.95
N ARG A 50 5.00 -1.79 -15.40
CA ARG A 50 4.90 -3.01 -16.21
C ARG A 50 3.58 -3.08 -16.96
N LEU A 51 2.47 -2.77 -16.30
CA LEU A 51 1.15 -2.72 -16.92
C LEU A 51 1.09 -1.67 -18.04
N SER A 52 1.63 -0.47 -17.80
CA SER A 52 1.72 0.57 -18.82
C SER A 52 2.57 0.13 -20.00
N THR A 53 3.72 -0.47 -19.75
CA THR A 53 4.62 -0.97 -20.81
C THR A 53 3.95 -2.05 -21.65
N GLU A 54 3.19 -2.96 -21.03
CA GLU A 54 2.43 -4.00 -21.72
C GLU A 54 1.35 -3.39 -22.61
N LEU A 55 0.60 -2.41 -22.09
CA LEU A 55 -0.41 -1.69 -22.86
C LEU A 55 0.17 -0.92 -24.05
N HIS A 56 1.32 -0.24 -23.86
CA HIS A 56 2.02 0.49 -24.92
C HIS A 56 2.61 -0.42 -26.01
N LYS A 57 2.95 -1.67 -25.69
CA LYS A 57 3.45 -2.65 -26.66
C LYS A 57 2.35 -3.20 -27.55
N ASP A 58 1.20 -3.49 -26.95
CA ASP A 58 0.15 -4.28 -27.59
C ASP A 58 -0.99 -3.43 -28.18
N ASN A 59 -1.12 -2.15 -27.80
CA ASN A 59 -2.28 -1.33 -28.14
C ASN A 59 -1.92 0.16 -28.36
N GLU A 60 -2.72 0.84 -29.18
CA GLU A 60 -2.68 2.30 -29.25
C GLU A 60 -3.42 2.91 -28.05
N LEU A 61 -2.98 4.07 -27.57
CA LEU A 61 -3.61 4.81 -26.46
C LEU A 61 -5.13 4.93 -26.63
N GLY A 62 -5.88 4.40 -25.66
CA GLY A 62 -7.35 4.37 -25.68
C GLY A 62 -7.97 3.13 -26.31
N THR A 63 -7.19 2.22 -26.86
CA THR A 63 -7.66 0.89 -27.30
C THR A 63 -7.29 -0.15 -26.25
N LEU A 64 -8.29 -0.90 -25.78
CA LEU A 64 -8.09 -1.99 -24.84
C LEU A 64 -8.06 -3.31 -25.62
N PRO A 65 -7.21 -4.28 -25.22
CA PRO A 65 -7.28 -5.63 -25.76
C PRO A 65 -8.71 -6.18 -25.66
N PRO A 66 -9.22 -6.92 -26.65
CA PRO A 66 -10.59 -7.46 -26.63
C PRO A 66 -10.91 -8.33 -25.40
N THR A 67 -9.87 -8.89 -24.78
CA THR A 67 -9.93 -9.75 -23.60
C THR A 67 -9.70 -9.01 -22.28
N ALA A 68 -9.25 -7.75 -22.32
CA ALA A 68 -8.96 -6.96 -21.13
C ALA A 68 -10.24 -6.35 -20.54
N ARG A 69 -10.36 -6.40 -19.21
CA ARG A 69 -11.45 -5.74 -18.47
C ARG A 69 -10.82 -4.80 -17.44
N ILE A 70 -11.38 -3.61 -17.30
CA ILE A 70 -10.90 -2.61 -16.33
C ILE A 70 -11.06 -3.12 -14.90
N CYS A 71 -12.22 -3.73 -14.60
CA CYS A 71 -12.48 -4.37 -13.32
C CYS A 71 -12.53 -5.88 -13.51
N ILE A 72 -11.64 -6.59 -12.82
CA ILE A 72 -11.59 -8.05 -12.74
C ILE A 72 -11.86 -8.47 -11.29
N SER A 73 -12.19 -9.73 -11.07
CA SER A 73 -12.25 -10.22 -9.69
C SER A 73 -10.85 -10.16 -9.07
N PRO A 74 -10.73 -9.86 -7.76
CA PRO A 74 -9.42 -9.83 -7.10
C PRO A 74 -8.73 -11.20 -7.19
N LEU A 75 -9.49 -12.30 -7.19
CA LEU A 75 -8.93 -13.63 -7.41
C LEU A 75 -8.29 -13.77 -8.78
N ASP A 76 -8.93 -13.27 -9.84
CA ASP A 76 -8.35 -13.28 -11.18
C ASP A 76 -7.11 -12.37 -11.29
N ALA A 77 -7.10 -11.26 -10.56
CA ALA A 77 -5.97 -10.33 -10.52
C ALA A 77 -4.68 -10.98 -10.01
N PHE A 78 -4.78 -11.94 -9.08
CA PHE A 78 -3.62 -12.60 -8.48
C PHE A 78 -3.39 -14.03 -9.00
N PHE A 79 -4.44 -14.78 -9.34
CA PHE A 79 -4.35 -16.21 -9.66
C PHE A 79 -4.50 -16.54 -11.14
N SER A 80 -4.76 -15.56 -12.01
CA SER A 80 -4.79 -15.82 -13.45
C SER A 80 -3.41 -16.16 -14.01
N LYS A 81 -3.39 -16.78 -15.20
CA LYS A 81 -2.16 -17.11 -15.94
C LYS A 81 -1.59 -15.90 -16.71
N GLN A 82 -2.19 -14.73 -16.58
CA GLN A 82 -1.78 -13.53 -17.30
C GLN A 82 -0.51 -12.91 -16.70
N GLN A 83 0.22 -12.13 -17.49
CA GLN A 83 1.51 -11.56 -17.11
C GLN A 83 1.40 -10.60 -15.91
N TYR A 84 0.32 -9.83 -15.82
CA TYR A 84 0.06 -8.96 -14.67
C TYR A 84 -0.09 -9.74 -13.35
N ALA A 85 -0.73 -10.91 -13.38
CA ALA A 85 -0.95 -11.74 -12.21
C ALA A 85 0.33 -12.49 -11.80
N MET A 86 1.17 -12.85 -12.76
CA MET A 86 2.52 -13.35 -12.48
C MET A 86 3.36 -12.30 -11.76
N THR A 87 3.37 -11.07 -12.27
CA THR A 87 4.11 -9.96 -11.65
C THR A 87 3.58 -9.66 -10.25
N ALA A 88 2.25 -9.56 -10.07
CA ALA A 88 1.65 -9.32 -8.77
C ALA A 88 2.02 -10.40 -7.73
N ARG A 89 2.04 -11.68 -8.11
CA ARG A 89 2.47 -12.78 -7.22
C ARG A 89 3.94 -12.68 -6.83
N VAL A 90 4.82 -12.37 -7.78
CA VAL A 90 6.25 -12.17 -7.50
C VAL A 90 6.43 -11.00 -6.53
N LEU A 91 5.75 -9.87 -6.76
CA LEU A 91 5.82 -8.72 -5.86
C LEU A 91 5.29 -9.06 -4.46
N MET A 92 4.18 -9.80 -4.36
CA MET A 92 3.65 -10.30 -3.07
C MET A 92 4.65 -11.19 -2.32
N LEU A 93 5.39 -12.06 -3.02
CA LEU A 93 6.41 -12.91 -2.41
C LEU A 93 7.59 -12.11 -1.85
N VAL A 94 7.90 -10.94 -2.43
CA VAL A 94 8.99 -10.06 -1.99
C VAL A 94 8.60 -9.24 -0.75
N VAL A 95 7.31 -9.04 -0.49
CA VAL A 95 6.81 -8.28 0.69
C VAL A 95 7.34 -8.87 1.99
N VAL A 96 7.15 -10.17 2.22
CA VAL A 96 7.53 -10.83 3.48
C VAL A 96 9.02 -10.68 3.80
N PRO A 97 9.97 -11.10 2.93
CA PRO A 97 11.39 -10.95 3.23
C PRO A 97 11.80 -9.47 3.32
N GLY A 98 11.24 -8.58 2.50
CA GLY A 98 11.54 -7.15 2.55
C GLY A 98 11.18 -6.54 3.91
N HIS A 99 9.94 -6.77 4.37
CA HIS A 99 9.48 -6.30 5.68
C HIS A 99 10.26 -6.90 6.84
N LEU A 100 10.58 -8.20 6.79
CA LEU A 100 11.38 -8.85 7.83
C LEU A 100 12.76 -8.19 7.96
N ILE A 101 13.45 -7.94 6.85
CA ILE A 101 14.75 -7.27 6.84
C ILE A 101 14.65 -5.90 7.53
N PHE A 102 13.65 -5.09 7.20
CA PHE A 102 13.47 -3.78 7.82
C PHE A 102 13.12 -3.85 9.31
N VAL A 103 12.27 -4.79 9.73
CA VAL A 103 11.93 -4.99 11.14
C VAL A 103 13.18 -5.37 11.94
N TYR A 104 14.02 -6.27 11.43
CA TYR A 104 15.28 -6.64 12.08
C TYR A 104 16.31 -5.51 12.06
N ALA A 105 16.36 -4.72 10.99
CA ALA A 105 17.21 -3.53 10.93
C ALA A 105 16.80 -2.49 11.98
N ILE A 106 15.51 -2.18 12.09
CA ILE A 106 14.98 -1.28 13.13
C ILE A 106 15.34 -1.79 14.52
N ARG A 107 15.21 -3.10 14.77
CA ARG A 107 15.64 -3.72 16.03
C ARG A 107 17.13 -3.49 16.32
N TYR A 108 17.98 -3.58 15.30
CA TYR A 108 19.42 -3.39 15.46
C TYR A 108 19.78 -1.93 15.80
N PHE A 109 19.12 -0.96 15.17
CA PHE A 109 19.38 0.46 15.41
C PHE A 109 18.72 1.02 16.68
N LYS A 110 17.64 0.41 17.15
CA LYS A 110 16.97 0.83 18.39
C LYS A 110 17.74 0.24 19.59
N GLU A 111 18.56 1.05 20.26
CA GLU A 111 19.40 0.67 21.42
C GLU A 111 18.61 0.31 22.70
N GLY A 112 17.57 -0.54 22.61
CA GLY A 112 16.73 -0.92 23.74
C GLY A 112 16.37 -2.41 23.75
N ASN A 113 16.25 -2.99 24.95
CA ASN A 113 15.92 -4.41 25.19
C ASN A 113 14.49 -4.81 24.78
N ALA A 114 13.66 -3.88 24.30
CA ALA A 114 12.31 -4.19 23.82
C ALA A 114 12.36 -4.74 22.40
N SER A 115 12.69 -6.02 22.27
CA SER A 115 12.59 -6.72 20.99
C SER A 115 11.12 -6.76 20.53
N PRO A 116 10.83 -6.51 19.23
CA PRO A 116 9.49 -6.68 18.70
C PRO A 116 8.99 -8.11 18.99
N THR A 117 7.83 -8.21 19.63
CA THR A 117 7.17 -9.46 19.97
C THR A 117 6.81 -10.24 18.71
N LYS A 118 6.80 -11.58 18.81
CA LYS A 118 6.39 -12.44 17.69
C LYS A 118 4.95 -12.12 17.24
N ILE A 119 4.11 -11.71 18.20
CA ILE A 119 2.73 -11.29 17.98
C ILE A 119 2.70 -10.01 17.14
N PHE A 120 3.48 -8.98 17.52
CA PHE A 120 3.65 -7.77 16.71
C PHE A 120 4.06 -8.09 15.27
N ILE A 121 5.10 -8.92 15.08
CA ILE A 121 5.61 -9.26 13.74
C ILE A 121 4.53 -9.92 12.89
N PHE A 122 3.74 -10.84 13.48
CA PHE A 122 2.66 -11.53 12.77
C PHE A 122 1.58 -10.55 12.26
N PHE A 123 1.07 -9.67 13.13
CA PHE A 123 0.05 -8.70 12.74
C PHE A 123 0.59 -7.64 11.79
N TYR A 124 1.82 -7.16 12.01
CA TYR A 124 2.52 -6.22 11.13
C TYR A 124 2.67 -6.79 9.71
N LEU A 125 3.14 -8.04 9.58
CA LEU A 125 3.27 -8.70 8.27
C LEU A 125 1.92 -8.91 7.61
N THR A 126 0.88 -9.24 8.38
CA THR A 126 -0.48 -9.39 7.85
C THR A 126 -1.00 -8.05 7.30
N ALA A 127 -0.82 -6.96 8.05
CA ALA A 127 -1.17 -5.61 7.60
C ALA A 127 -0.42 -5.20 6.33
N ALA A 128 0.89 -5.45 6.27
CA ALA A 128 1.71 -5.17 5.09
C ALA A 128 1.25 -5.97 3.85
N LEU A 129 0.96 -7.26 4.01
CA LEU A 129 0.45 -8.11 2.93
C LEU A 129 -0.90 -7.62 2.41
N VAL A 130 -1.82 -7.26 3.31
CA VAL A 130 -3.13 -6.72 2.95
C VAL A 130 -2.97 -5.38 2.22
N GLN A 131 -2.11 -4.49 2.72
CA GLN A 131 -1.83 -3.20 2.11
C GLN A 131 -1.32 -3.35 0.67
N VAL A 132 -0.28 -4.16 0.46
CA VAL A 132 0.30 -4.38 -0.88
C VAL A 132 -0.69 -5.08 -1.80
N ALA A 133 -1.47 -6.05 -1.31
CA ALA A 133 -2.49 -6.71 -2.12
C ALA A 133 -3.56 -5.73 -2.63
N ILE A 134 -4.05 -4.84 -1.76
CA ILE A 134 -5.01 -3.80 -2.18
C ILE A 134 -4.36 -2.88 -3.21
N LEU A 135 -3.12 -2.44 -2.97
CA LEU A 135 -2.41 -1.55 -3.89
C LEU A 135 -2.18 -2.17 -5.28
N LEU A 136 -1.74 -3.42 -5.35
CA LEU A 136 -1.51 -4.10 -6.62
C LEU A 136 -2.82 -4.28 -7.42
N TYR A 137 -3.92 -4.58 -6.74
CA TYR A 137 -5.23 -4.65 -7.37
C TYR A 137 -5.68 -3.29 -7.89
N VAL A 138 -5.57 -2.23 -7.07
CA VAL A 138 -5.95 -0.88 -7.48
C VAL A 138 -5.06 -0.37 -8.62
N ALA A 139 -3.78 -0.73 -8.63
CA ALA A 139 -2.87 -0.41 -9.72
C ALA A 139 -3.35 -0.97 -11.05
N TYR A 140 -3.79 -2.23 -11.05
CA TYR A 140 -4.44 -2.81 -12.23
C TYR A 140 -5.64 -1.96 -12.68
N VAL A 141 -6.61 -1.74 -11.79
CA VAL A 141 -7.85 -1.04 -12.15
C VAL A 141 -7.57 0.38 -12.66
N ILE A 142 -6.73 1.14 -11.96
CA ILE A 142 -6.43 2.54 -12.31
C ILE A 142 -5.63 2.63 -13.61
N THR A 143 -4.63 1.76 -13.83
CA THR A 143 -3.85 1.77 -15.08
C THR A 143 -4.75 1.50 -16.29
N TYR A 144 -5.60 0.48 -16.24
CA TYR A 144 -6.54 0.18 -17.33
C TYR A 144 -7.63 1.26 -17.48
N TYR A 145 -8.06 1.86 -16.37
CA TYR A 145 -9.00 2.99 -16.41
C TYR A 145 -8.40 4.22 -17.10
N PHE A 146 -7.20 4.67 -16.70
CA PHE A 146 -6.56 5.82 -17.34
C PHE A 146 -6.23 5.55 -18.80
N TRP A 147 -5.80 4.34 -19.12
CA TRP A 147 -5.60 3.91 -20.50
C TRP A 147 -6.87 4.07 -21.34
N SER A 148 -8.03 3.63 -20.84
CA SER A 148 -9.33 3.79 -21.51
C SER A 148 -9.73 5.25 -21.74
N ARG A 149 -9.17 6.17 -20.95
CA ARG A 149 -9.41 7.62 -21.03
C ARG A 149 -8.37 8.35 -21.87
N LYS A 150 -7.46 7.62 -22.56
CA LYS A 150 -6.33 8.18 -23.31
C LYS A 150 -5.39 9.04 -22.45
N VAL A 151 -5.33 8.73 -21.16
CA VAL A 151 -4.40 9.36 -20.22
C VAL A 151 -3.25 8.40 -20.02
N ASP A 152 -2.02 8.90 -20.17
CA ASP A 152 -0.82 8.10 -19.93
C ASP A 152 -0.80 7.64 -18.45
N PRO A 153 -0.93 6.32 -18.19
CA PRO A 153 -0.97 5.81 -16.85
C PRO A 153 0.39 5.93 -16.15
N ASP A 154 1.52 6.07 -16.83
CA ASP A 154 2.82 6.21 -16.16
C ASP A 154 2.94 7.55 -15.42
N ASN A 155 2.42 8.63 -16.01
CA ASN A 155 2.46 9.95 -15.39
C ASN A 155 1.34 10.17 -14.37
N SER A 156 0.21 9.46 -14.52
CA SER A 156 -1.00 9.71 -13.73
C SER A 156 -1.29 8.66 -12.68
N THR A 157 -0.86 7.40 -12.82
CA THR A 157 -1.27 6.33 -11.90
C THR A 157 -0.43 6.32 -10.62
N ILE A 158 0.89 6.50 -10.76
CA ILE A 158 1.85 6.48 -9.65
C ILE A 158 1.48 7.44 -8.51
N PRO A 159 1.21 8.75 -8.73
CA PRO A 159 0.90 9.66 -7.64
C PRO A 159 -0.37 9.27 -6.86
N TYR A 160 -1.39 8.73 -7.54
CA TYR A 160 -2.61 8.28 -6.88
C TYR A 160 -2.38 7.01 -6.05
N LEU A 161 -1.59 6.07 -6.59
CA LEU A 161 -1.24 4.84 -5.87
C LEU A 161 -0.35 5.10 -4.66
N THR A 162 0.59 6.03 -4.77
CA THR A 162 1.42 6.45 -3.64
C THR A 162 0.57 7.08 -2.54
N ALA A 163 -0.32 8.02 -2.89
CA ALA A 163 -1.22 8.65 -1.91
C ALA A 163 -2.15 7.61 -1.24
N LEU A 164 -2.67 6.65 -2.01
CA LEU A 164 -3.47 5.56 -1.47
C LEU A 164 -2.64 4.64 -0.57
N GLY A 165 -1.39 4.36 -0.95
CA GLY A 165 -0.46 3.54 -0.19
C GLY A 165 -0.11 4.17 1.15
N ASP A 166 0.11 5.47 1.16
CA ASP A 166 0.33 6.24 2.38
C ASP A 166 -0.88 6.17 3.30
N PHE A 167 -2.08 6.42 2.77
CA PHE A 167 -3.31 6.37 3.53
C PHE A 167 -3.56 4.97 4.13
N LEU A 168 -3.48 3.92 3.31
CA LEU A 168 -3.68 2.54 3.74
C LEU A 168 -2.61 2.09 4.73
N GLY A 169 -1.36 2.47 4.51
CA GLY A 169 -0.24 2.07 5.35
C GLY A 169 -0.39 2.56 6.78
N ILE A 170 -0.75 3.84 6.95
CA ILE A 170 -0.90 4.42 8.29
C ILE A 170 -2.18 3.90 8.96
N MET A 171 -3.28 3.72 8.22
CA MET A 171 -4.53 3.17 8.75
C MET A 171 -4.37 1.72 9.23
N LEU A 172 -3.80 0.83 8.41
CA LEU A 172 -3.62 -0.58 8.75
C LEU A 172 -2.60 -0.77 9.89
N LEU A 173 -1.55 0.04 9.90
CA LEU A 173 -0.59 0.05 11.00
C LEU A 173 -1.23 0.56 12.30
N GLY A 174 -2.01 1.64 12.25
CA GLY A 174 -2.75 2.16 13.40
C GLY A 174 -3.70 1.12 14.01
N ILE A 175 -4.46 0.41 13.16
CA ILE A 175 -5.33 -0.70 13.60
C ILE A 175 -4.51 -1.82 14.25
N THR A 176 -3.34 -2.14 13.70
CA THR A 176 -2.45 -3.17 14.26
C THR A 176 -1.97 -2.78 15.66
N PHE A 177 -1.52 -1.54 15.84
CA PHE A 177 -1.07 -1.03 17.15
C PHE A 177 -2.20 -0.96 18.17
N GLU A 178 -3.40 -0.54 17.77
CA GLU A 178 -4.57 -0.52 18.65
C GLU A 178 -4.95 -1.95 19.10
N PHE A 179 -4.96 -2.91 18.17
CA PHE A 179 -5.26 -4.30 18.49
C PHE A 179 -4.23 -4.91 19.46
N LEU A 180 -2.93 -4.63 19.23
CA LEU A 180 -1.86 -5.09 20.12
C LEU A 180 -1.89 -4.42 21.49
N TYR A 181 -2.30 -3.16 21.56
CA TYR A 181 -2.55 -2.47 22.83
C TYR A 181 -3.70 -3.13 23.61
N LEU A 182 -4.80 -3.47 22.94
CA LEU A 182 -5.92 -4.19 23.56
C LEU A 182 -5.53 -5.59 24.06
N LEU A 183 -4.56 -6.24 23.40
CA LEU A 183 -3.98 -7.51 23.85
C LEU A 183 -2.97 -7.36 25.00
N GLY A 184 -2.61 -6.12 25.37
CA GLY A 184 -1.60 -5.82 26.39
C GLY A 184 -0.16 -6.05 25.95
N ASP A 185 0.09 -6.25 24.65
CA ASP A 185 1.42 -6.53 24.07
C ASP A 185 2.26 -5.24 23.92
N ILE A 186 1.59 -4.09 23.78
CA ILE A 186 2.23 -2.77 23.68
C ILE A 186 1.70 -1.87 24.79
N GLN A 187 2.59 -1.16 25.48
CA GLN A 187 2.25 -0.17 26.51
C GLN A 187 2.41 1.24 25.94
N LEU A 188 1.49 2.14 26.29
CA LEU A 188 1.59 3.54 25.89
C LEU A 188 2.80 4.19 26.56
N PRO A 189 3.52 5.09 25.86
CA PRO A 189 4.55 5.88 26.52
C PRO A 189 3.89 6.74 27.60
N THR A 190 4.28 6.54 28.86
CA THR A 190 3.95 7.42 29.99
C THR A 190 4.53 8.82 29.80
#